data_AF-A0A3C1B987-F1
#
_entry.id   AF-A0A3C1B987-F1
#
_cell.length_a   1.000
_cell.length_b   1.000
_cell.length_c   1.000
_cell.angle_alpha   90.00
_cell.angle_beta   90.00
_cell.angle_gamma   90.00
#
_symmetry.space_group_name_H-M   'P 1'
#
loop_
_entity.id
_entity.type
_entity.pdbx_description
1 polymer ?
#
loop_
_entity_poly.entity_id
_entity_poly.type
_entity_poly.pdbx_seq_one_letter_code
_entity_poly.pdbx_strand_id
1 'polypeptide(L)'
;MQGDPEVKAALAKLKSARGEGAEPASSCPPDQSLNKNVINLLEPKNAVLVMSENVEMAGIFLISSESELQKLGLVPRAHAQSMIASGALYCVSAGRLSRYVLASNLQPQNECAEAPQAFQTRPNPAIETEPVFKGSPETPLMTLARRRNKDGSYFLTRALVAAGNRFHDDFEIAQTVRPDGFSHEDWLRCASGAALSGDSEKQQLLIERVAATLRDLGPELSDISLRCCCYLDGIELSEQSLGWSARSGKVVLRIALQRLKRYYESYIGVENGRIG
;
A
#
# COMPACT_ATOMS: atom_id res chain seq x y z
N MET A 1 0.36 48.06 2.42
CA MET A 1 -0.27 47.68 3.70
C MET A 1 0.68 46.73 4.38
N GLN A 2 1.08 47.08 5.61
CA GLN A 2 2.24 46.57 6.33
C GLN A 2 2.14 45.06 6.57
N GLY A 3 3.21 44.35 6.19
CA GLY A 3 3.37 42.92 6.49
C GLY A 3 3.54 42.71 8.00
N ASP A 4 2.74 41.79 8.51
CA ASP A 4 2.59 41.46 9.92
C ASP A 4 3.94 41.11 10.58
N PRO A 5 4.37 41.83 11.65
CA PRO A 5 5.66 41.61 12.30
C PRO A 5 5.80 40.21 12.93
N GLU A 6 4.69 39.55 13.25
CA GLU A 6 4.69 38.20 13.84
C GLU A 6 5.10 37.12 12.81
N VAL A 7 4.72 37.28 11.54
CA VAL A 7 5.06 36.35 10.46
C VAL A 7 6.56 36.41 10.14
N LYS A 8 7.17 37.60 10.24
CA LYS A 8 8.63 37.76 10.11
C LYS A 8 9.40 37.14 11.27
N ALA A 9 8.87 37.20 12.49
CA ALA A 9 9.49 36.58 13.66
C ALA A 9 9.44 35.03 13.58
N ALA A 10 8.36 34.46 13.06
CA ALA A 10 8.23 33.02 12.83
C ALA A 10 9.18 32.51 11.73
N LEU A 11 9.33 33.26 10.63
CA LEU A 11 10.28 32.95 9.55
C LEU A 11 11.75 33.10 9.96
N ALA A 12 12.06 34.04 10.87
CA ALA A 12 13.41 34.19 11.42
C ALA A 12 13.80 33.02 12.36
N LYS A 13 12.85 32.52 13.17
CA LYS A 13 13.07 31.33 14.02
C LYS A 13 13.28 30.04 13.20
N LEU A 14 12.59 29.91 12.05
CA LEU A 14 12.80 28.77 11.13
C LEU A 14 14.11 28.84 10.34
N LYS A 15 14.64 30.05 10.06
CA LYS A 15 15.94 30.22 9.40
C LYS A 15 17.12 29.98 10.34
N SER A 16 17.03 30.34 11.63
CA SER A 16 18.10 30.07 12.60
C SER A 16 18.24 28.58 12.95
N ALA A 17 17.25 27.75 12.60
CA ALA A 17 17.33 26.29 12.75
C ALA A 17 18.01 25.59 11.57
N ARG A 18 18.47 26.32 10.54
CA ARG A 18 19.08 25.74 9.34
C ARG A 18 20.42 26.42 9.00
N GLY A 19 21.50 25.72 9.32
CA GLY A 19 22.91 26.00 8.99
C GLY A 19 23.73 26.11 10.27
N GLU A 20 24.85 25.44 10.49
CA GLU A 20 25.92 24.94 9.60
C GLU A 20 26.49 23.65 10.24
N GLY A 21 26.75 22.56 9.51
CA GLY A 21 27.98 22.34 8.77
C GLY A 21 28.82 21.24 9.45
N ALA A 22 28.81 20.01 8.92
CA ALA A 22 29.83 19.00 9.21
C ALA A 22 29.96 18.01 8.05
N GLU A 23 31.16 17.95 7.48
CA GLU A 23 31.65 17.02 6.45
C GLU A 23 31.73 15.55 6.96
N PRO A 24 31.98 14.57 6.07
CA PRO A 24 31.51 13.20 6.23
C PRO A 24 32.49 12.32 7.02
N ALA A 25 31.99 11.59 8.03
CA ALA A 25 32.40 10.22 8.37
C ALA A 25 31.71 9.73 9.66
N SER A 26 31.56 8.40 9.73
CA SER A 26 31.45 7.56 10.94
C SER A 26 30.09 6.97 11.23
N SER A 27 30.04 5.64 11.07
CA SER A 27 29.04 4.72 11.55
C SER A 27 28.81 4.86 13.06
N CYS A 28 27.80 5.60 13.47
CA CYS A 28 27.28 5.53 14.83
C CYS A 28 26.33 4.34 14.97
N PRO A 29 26.46 3.50 16.03
CA PRO A 29 25.46 2.49 16.34
C PRO A 29 24.12 3.17 16.69
N PRO A 30 22.97 2.51 16.43
CA PRO A 30 21.66 3.09 16.72
C PRO A 30 21.53 3.35 18.24
N ASP A 31 21.26 4.60 18.58
CA ASP A 31 21.09 5.08 19.95
C ASP A 31 19.95 4.30 20.65
N GLN A 32 20.29 3.48 21.66
CA GLN A 32 19.33 2.61 22.34
C GLN A 32 18.21 3.39 23.06
N SER A 33 18.48 4.66 23.39
CA SER A 33 17.50 5.58 23.98
C SER A 33 16.39 5.92 23.00
N LEU A 34 16.73 6.19 21.74
CA LEU A 34 15.80 6.50 20.67
C LEU A 34 14.94 5.28 20.32
N ASN A 35 15.55 4.09 20.29
CA ASN A 35 14.83 2.83 20.07
C ASN A 35 13.73 2.61 21.11
N LYS A 36 14.03 2.83 22.41
CA LYS A 36 13.04 2.71 23.49
C LYS A 36 11.88 3.71 23.32
N ASN A 37 12.19 4.95 22.93
CA ASN A 37 11.16 5.96 22.69
C ASN A 37 10.25 5.59 21.51
N VAL A 38 10.81 5.10 20.40
CA VAL A 38 10.03 4.67 19.23
C VAL A 38 9.15 3.46 19.56
N ILE A 39 9.68 2.49 20.30
CA ILE A 39 8.92 1.32 20.76
C ILE A 39 7.75 1.76 21.66
N ASN A 40 7.97 2.67 22.61
CA ASN A 40 6.91 3.17 23.48
C ASN A 40 5.81 3.93 22.70
N LEU A 41 6.19 4.68 21.66
CA LEU A 41 5.23 5.37 20.78
C LEU A 41 4.45 4.40 19.87
N LEU A 42 5.00 3.23 19.59
CA LEU A 42 4.38 2.17 18.79
C LEU A 42 3.74 1.05 19.63
N GLU A 43 3.85 1.12 20.95
CA GLU A 43 3.25 0.16 21.89
C GLU A 43 1.71 0.10 21.82
N PRO A 44 0.98 1.22 21.59
CA PRO A 44 -0.46 1.14 21.35
C PRO A 44 -0.76 0.30 20.10
N LYS A 45 -1.72 -0.62 20.18
CA LYS A 45 -2.09 -1.55 19.08
C LYS A 45 -2.49 -0.86 17.78
N ASN A 46 -2.93 0.40 17.86
CA ASN A 46 -3.36 1.18 16.70
C ASN A 46 -2.29 2.15 16.20
N ALA A 47 -1.04 2.03 16.67
CA ALA A 47 0.05 2.87 16.24
C ALA A 47 0.75 2.27 14.99
N VAL A 48 0.96 3.11 13.98
CA VAL A 48 1.59 2.74 12.71
C VAL A 48 2.70 3.74 12.40
N LEU A 49 3.85 3.22 11.98
CA LEU A 49 4.96 4.01 11.43
C LEU A 49 4.83 4.07 9.91
N VAL A 50 4.89 5.26 9.34
CA VAL A 50 4.76 5.50 7.90
C VAL A 50 6.05 6.10 7.36
N MET A 51 6.58 5.50 6.30
CA MET A 51 7.79 5.93 5.60
C MET A 51 7.51 6.18 4.14
N SER A 52 8.04 7.28 3.59
CA SER A 52 8.10 7.48 2.14
C SER A 52 9.50 7.18 1.62
N GLU A 53 9.61 6.87 0.33
CA GLU A 53 10.88 6.59 -0.34
C GLU A 53 11.80 7.83 -0.42
N ASN A 54 11.21 9.02 -0.55
CA ASN A 54 11.93 10.29 -0.76
C ASN A 54 11.92 11.22 0.46
N VAL A 55 11.61 10.71 1.66
CA VAL A 55 11.54 11.52 2.88
C VAL A 55 12.49 10.94 3.93
N GLU A 56 13.37 11.79 4.44
CA GLU A 56 14.38 11.42 5.45
C GLU A 56 13.77 11.12 6.83
N MET A 57 12.52 11.48 7.04
CA MET A 57 11.77 11.28 8.29
C MET A 57 10.57 10.36 8.07
N ALA A 58 10.44 9.37 8.95
CA ALA A 58 9.26 8.54 9.14
C ALA A 58 8.32 9.19 10.18
N GLY A 59 7.01 9.10 9.97
CA GLY A 59 6.02 9.58 10.94
C GLY A 59 5.40 8.43 11.72
N ILE A 60 5.18 8.60 13.01
CA ILE A 60 4.39 7.67 13.83
C ILE A 60 3.01 8.27 14.04
N PHE A 61 1.97 7.49 13.75
CA PHE A 61 0.58 7.90 13.84
C PHE A 61 -0.21 6.90 14.67
N LEU A 62 -1.11 7.40 15.51
CA LEU A 62 -2.13 6.62 16.17
C LEU A 62 -3.41 6.69 15.34
N ILE A 63 -3.99 5.54 15.04
CA ILE A 63 -5.28 5.42 14.37
C ILE A 63 -6.35 5.33 15.47
N SER A 64 -7.08 6.42 15.71
CA SER A 64 -8.25 6.39 16.59
C SER A 64 -9.44 5.73 15.87
N SER A 65 -10.38 5.16 16.62
CA SER A 65 -11.62 4.57 16.08
C SER A 65 -12.50 5.59 15.34
N GLU A 66 -12.28 6.89 15.57
CA GLU A 66 -13.00 8.03 14.97
C GLU A 66 -12.35 8.56 13.67
N SER A 67 -11.48 7.78 13.01
CA SER A 67 -10.77 8.18 11.76
C SER A 67 -9.84 9.40 11.85
N GLU A 68 -9.56 9.92 13.04
CA GLU A 68 -8.57 10.98 13.23
C GLU A 68 -7.16 10.39 13.39
N LEU A 69 -6.25 10.77 12.50
CA LEU A 69 -4.83 10.38 12.54
C LEU A 69 -4.07 11.32 13.47
N GLN A 70 -3.81 10.88 14.69
CA GLN A 70 -3.00 11.65 15.63
C GLN A 70 -1.52 11.37 15.41
N LYS A 71 -0.75 12.40 15.03
CA LYS A 71 0.71 12.30 14.89
C LYS A 71 1.36 12.20 16.28
N LEU A 72 1.98 11.07 16.57
CA LEU A 72 2.68 10.81 17.83
C LEU A 72 4.15 11.24 17.79
N GLY A 73 4.80 11.17 16.62
CA GLY A 73 6.23 11.51 16.53
C GLY A 73 6.82 11.43 15.13
N LEU A 74 8.11 11.78 15.06
CA LEU A 74 8.95 11.64 13.87
C LEU A 74 10.20 10.83 14.22
N VAL A 75 10.63 9.98 13.30
CA VAL A 75 11.82 9.12 13.44
C VAL A 75 12.66 9.23 12.18
N PRO A 76 13.99 9.40 12.26
CA PRO A 76 14.84 9.37 11.08
C PRO A 76 14.70 8.05 10.31
N ARG A 77 14.64 8.12 8.98
CA ARG A 77 14.51 6.98 8.07
C ARG A 77 15.59 5.93 8.31
N ALA A 78 16.84 6.36 8.48
CA ALA A 78 17.96 5.47 8.78
C ALA A 78 17.73 4.65 10.07
N HIS A 79 17.09 5.26 11.07
CA HIS A 79 16.77 4.60 12.33
C HIS A 79 15.61 3.61 12.17
N ALA A 80 14.54 4.01 11.48
CA ALA A 80 13.44 3.10 11.15
C ALA A 80 13.93 1.90 10.30
N GLN A 81 14.82 2.13 9.34
CA GLN A 81 15.47 1.07 8.55
C GLN A 81 16.31 0.13 9.42
N SER A 82 17.04 0.65 10.41
CA SER A 82 17.76 -0.17 11.38
C SER A 82 16.82 -1.03 12.22
N MET A 83 15.65 -0.51 12.61
CA MET A 83 14.63 -1.25 13.36
C MET A 83 13.92 -2.32 12.51
N ILE A 84 13.79 -2.08 11.19
CA ILE A 84 13.32 -3.10 10.24
C ILE A 84 14.37 -4.21 10.10
N ALA A 85 15.65 -3.83 9.95
CA ALA A 85 16.75 -4.78 9.81
C ALA A 85 16.95 -5.65 11.08
N SER A 86 16.69 -5.09 12.26
CA SER A 86 16.73 -5.84 13.53
C SER A 86 15.47 -6.69 13.81
N GLY A 87 14.45 -6.60 12.96
CA GLY A 87 13.19 -7.34 13.12
C GLY A 87 12.24 -6.77 14.17
N ALA A 88 12.45 -5.54 14.63
CA ALA A 88 11.54 -4.86 15.55
C ALA A 88 10.29 -4.30 14.84
N LEU A 89 10.45 -3.86 13.58
CA LEU A 89 9.36 -3.34 12.74
C LEU A 89 9.07 -4.26 11.55
N TYR A 90 7.78 -4.49 11.30
CA TYR A 90 7.30 -5.31 10.19
C TYR A 90 6.50 -4.47 9.21
N CYS A 91 6.80 -4.63 7.92
CA CYS A 91 6.09 -3.96 6.84
C CYS A 91 4.68 -4.57 6.69
N VAL A 92 3.65 -3.76 6.89
CA VAL A 92 2.24 -4.13 6.70
C VAL A 92 1.78 -3.84 5.29
N SER A 93 2.20 -2.71 4.71
CA SER A 93 2.01 -2.44 3.28
C SER A 93 3.23 -1.72 2.72
N ALA A 94 3.62 -2.07 1.49
CA ALA A 94 4.75 -1.47 0.79
C ALA A 94 4.24 -0.69 -0.43
N GLY A 95 4.67 0.57 -0.58
CA GLY A 95 4.24 1.44 -1.66
C GLY A 95 4.93 2.81 -1.60
N ARG A 96 4.31 3.85 -2.18
CA ARG A 96 4.81 5.25 -2.09
C ARG A 96 4.90 5.74 -0.63
N LEU A 97 4.00 5.21 0.20
CA LEU A 97 4.03 5.28 1.66
C LEU A 97 4.00 3.83 2.18
N SER A 98 5.12 3.37 2.73
CA SER A 98 5.22 2.08 3.38
C SER A 98 4.80 2.19 4.84
N ARG A 99 3.97 1.26 5.29
CA ARG A 99 3.44 1.20 6.66
C ARG A 99 4.13 0.08 7.43
N TYR A 100 4.53 0.37 8.66
CA TYR A 100 5.24 -0.53 9.55
C TYR A 100 4.58 -0.57 10.91
N VAL A 101 4.54 -1.75 11.52
CA VAL A 101 4.03 -1.96 12.88
C VAL A 101 5.08 -2.66 13.73
N LEU A 102 4.95 -2.53 15.05
CA LEU A 102 5.82 -3.20 16.01
C LEU A 102 5.55 -4.72 16.00
N ALA A 103 6.61 -5.52 16.07
CA ALA A 103 6.53 -6.98 16.11
C ALA A 103 5.58 -7.52 17.18
N SER A 104 5.57 -6.91 18.36
CA SER A 104 4.71 -7.29 19.48
C SER A 104 3.22 -7.02 19.25
N ASN A 105 2.88 -6.19 18.25
CA ASN A 105 1.50 -5.88 17.87
C ASN A 105 0.99 -6.79 16.74
N LEU A 106 1.84 -7.66 16.20
CA LEU A 106 1.40 -8.74 15.32
C LEU A 106 0.65 -9.77 16.16
N GLN A 107 -0.67 -9.82 16.07
CA GLN A 107 -1.41 -10.92 16.67
C GLN A 107 -1.09 -12.22 15.93
N PRO A 108 -0.63 -13.28 16.63
CA PRO A 108 -0.58 -14.61 16.06
C PRO A 108 -2.01 -15.13 15.94
N GLN A 109 -2.46 -15.40 14.71
CA GLN A 109 -3.54 -16.36 14.52
C GLN A 109 -2.89 -17.74 14.64
N ASN A 110 -3.09 -18.38 15.79
CA ASN A 110 -2.64 -19.74 16.09
C ASN A 110 -3.38 -20.75 15.20
N GLU A 111 -2.60 -21.52 14.44
CA GLU A 111 -2.74 -22.94 14.03
C GLU A 111 -1.81 -23.13 12.80
N CYS A 112 -0.83 -24.02 12.72
CA CYS A 112 -0.40 -25.17 13.50
C CYS A 112 1.14 -25.24 13.50
N ALA A 113 1.68 -25.85 14.54
CA ALA A 113 3.09 -26.19 14.66
C ALA A 113 3.48 -27.31 13.70
N GLU A 114 4.48 -27.08 12.85
CA GLU A 114 5.47 -28.13 12.54
C GLU A 114 6.79 -27.48 12.07
N ALA A 115 7.89 -27.92 12.67
CA ALA A 115 9.20 -27.30 12.56
C ALA A 115 9.86 -27.53 11.18
N PRO A 116 10.50 -26.54 10.55
CA PRO A 116 11.31 -26.81 9.37
C PRO A 116 12.71 -27.30 9.79
N GLN A 117 12.96 -28.59 9.54
CA GLN A 117 14.33 -29.09 9.46
C GLN A 117 15.07 -28.37 8.34
N ALA A 118 16.27 -27.91 8.66
CA ALA A 118 17.16 -27.20 7.75
C ALA A 118 17.63 -28.13 6.62
N PHE A 119 17.28 -27.80 5.37
CA PHE A 119 17.96 -28.32 4.19
C PHE A 119 18.63 -27.17 3.44
N GLN A 120 19.95 -27.09 3.53
CA GLN A 120 20.76 -26.06 2.88
C GLN A 120 20.77 -26.29 1.37
N THR A 121 20.21 -25.36 0.59
CA THR A 121 20.40 -25.33 -0.86
C THR A 121 21.49 -24.32 -1.21
N ARG A 122 22.57 -24.77 -1.87
CA ARG A 122 23.65 -23.93 -2.38
C ARG A 122 23.11 -22.92 -3.41
N PRO A 123 23.63 -21.68 -3.46
CA PRO A 123 23.15 -20.68 -4.42
C PRO A 123 23.73 -20.91 -5.82
N ASN A 124 22.84 -20.91 -6.83
CA ASN A 124 23.19 -20.90 -8.25
C ASN A 124 22.92 -19.48 -8.80
N PRO A 125 23.90 -18.78 -9.42
CA PRO A 125 23.75 -17.36 -9.73
C PRO A 125 23.14 -17.16 -11.14
N ALA A 126 21.81 -17.28 -11.27
CA ALA A 126 21.07 -16.81 -12.46
C ALA A 126 19.54 -16.76 -12.26
N ILE A 127 19.03 -16.47 -11.06
CA ILE A 127 17.59 -16.50 -10.78
C ILE A 127 17.05 -15.07 -10.69
N GLU A 128 16.23 -14.70 -11.68
CA GLU A 128 15.25 -13.61 -11.56
C GLU A 128 14.50 -13.81 -10.25
N THR A 129 14.69 -12.89 -9.32
CA THR A 129 14.29 -13.02 -7.92
C THR A 129 12.86 -13.54 -7.78
N GLU A 130 12.71 -14.71 -7.15
CA GLU A 130 11.44 -15.27 -6.69
C GLU A 130 10.60 -14.16 -6.02
N PRO A 131 9.31 -14.01 -6.34
CA PRO A 131 8.45 -13.07 -5.64
C PRO A 131 8.29 -13.52 -4.18
N VAL A 132 9.10 -12.95 -3.29
CA VAL A 132 9.01 -13.17 -1.85
C VAL A 132 7.68 -12.60 -1.35
N PHE A 133 6.72 -13.48 -1.07
CA PHE A 133 5.45 -13.14 -0.42
C PHE A 133 5.40 -13.80 0.96
N LYS A 134 5.55 -13.00 2.03
CA LYS A 134 5.38 -13.45 3.42
C LYS A 134 3.94 -13.22 3.87
N GLY A 135 3.23 -14.33 4.12
CA GLY A 135 2.10 -14.51 5.06
C GLY A 135 0.97 -13.48 5.12
N SER A 136 -0.14 -13.78 4.45
CA SER A 136 -1.54 -13.38 4.75
C SER A 136 -2.47 -14.30 3.92
N PRO A 137 -3.80 -14.44 4.18
CA PRO A 137 -4.62 -15.47 3.54
C PRO A 137 -4.49 -15.41 2.01
N GLU A 138 -4.49 -16.57 1.35
CA GLU A 138 -4.26 -16.62 -0.10
C GLU A 138 -5.30 -15.78 -0.86
N THR A 139 -4.89 -14.60 -1.31
CA THR A 139 -5.69 -13.79 -2.22
C THR A 139 -5.66 -14.43 -3.62
N PRO A 140 -6.71 -14.29 -4.45
CA PRO A 140 -6.73 -14.82 -5.82
C PRO A 140 -5.50 -14.41 -6.64
N LEU A 141 -5.00 -13.19 -6.42
CA LEU A 141 -3.77 -12.69 -7.03
C LEU A 141 -2.54 -13.46 -6.57
N MET A 142 -2.44 -13.82 -5.29
CA MET A 142 -1.29 -14.54 -4.73
C MET A 142 -1.25 -15.99 -5.23
N THR A 143 -2.40 -16.67 -5.32
CA THR A 143 -2.51 -18.01 -5.90
C THR A 143 -2.11 -17.99 -7.38
N LEU A 144 -2.55 -16.99 -8.14
CA LEU A 144 -2.18 -16.83 -9.55
C LEU A 144 -0.73 -16.40 -9.76
N ALA A 145 -0.15 -15.62 -8.85
CA ALA A 145 1.23 -15.16 -8.92
C ALA A 145 2.25 -16.31 -8.79
N ARG A 146 1.90 -17.37 -8.05
CA ARG A 146 2.75 -18.56 -7.91
C ARG A 146 2.68 -19.50 -9.13
N ARG A 147 1.65 -19.36 -9.96
CA ARG A 147 1.43 -20.24 -11.10
C ARG A 147 2.44 -19.97 -12.20
N ARG A 148 3.02 -21.04 -12.74
CA ARG A 148 3.91 -20.98 -13.91
C ARG A 148 3.17 -21.38 -15.19
N ASN A 149 3.56 -20.77 -16.28
CA ASN A 149 3.16 -21.11 -17.64
C ASN A 149 3.97 -22.32 -18.15
N LYS A 150 3.60 -22.83 -19.32
CA LYS A 150 4.29 -23.97 -19.95
C LYS A 150 5.76 -23.69 -20.29
N ASP A 151 6.11 -22.42 -20.45
CA ASP A 151 7.47 -21.93 -20.73
C ASP A 151 8.30 -21.70 -19.45
N GLY A 152 7.74 -21.96 -18.26
CA GLY A 152 8.40 -21.74 -16.97
C GLY A 152 8.27 -20.32 -16.42
N SER A 153 7.72 -19.37 -17.20
CA SER A 153 7.47 -18.00 -16.74
C SER A 153 6.31 -17.93 -15.73
N TYR A 154 6.30 -16.93 -14.85
CA TYR A 154 5.16 -16.69 -13.97
C TYR A 154 3.95 -16.18 -14.75
N PHE A 155 2.76 -16.67 -14.39
CA PHE A 155 1.51 -16.27 -15.04
C PHE A 155 1.20 -14.78 -14.84
N LEU A 156 1.44 -14.28 -13.63
CA LEU A 156 1.40 -12.85 -13.30
C LEU A 156 2.83 -12.39 -12.97
N THR A 157 3.27 -11.30 -13.59
CA THR A 157 4.54 -10.67 -13.23
C THR A 157 4.38 -9.86 -11.94
N ARG A 158 5.49 -9.58 -11.24
CA ARG A 158 5.49 -8.74 -10.03
C ARG A 158 4.81 -7.38 -10.24
N ALA A 159 4.99 -6.78 -11.41
CA ALA A 159 4.37 -5.50 -11.74
C ALA A 159 2.83 -5.59 -11.84
N LEU A 160 2.29 -6.70 -12.36
CA LEU A 160 0.84 -6.92 -12.42
C LEU A 160 0.24 -7.15 -11.03
N VAL A 161 0.93 -7.92 -10.19
CA VAL A 161 0.51 -8.14 -8.80
C VAL A 161 0.53 -6.82 -8.02
N ALA A 162 1.58 -6.01 -8.18
CA ALA A 162 1.68 -4.70 -7.56
C ALA A 162 0.55 -3.75 -8.00
N ALA A 163 0.18 -3.76 -9.29
CA ALA A 163 -0.93 -2.96 -9.80
C ALA A 163 -2.28 -3.40 -9.20
N GLY A 164 -2.53 -4.71 -9.08
CA GLY A 164 -3.73 -5.27 -8.45
C GLY A 164 -3.81 -4.92 -6.96
N ASN A 165 -2.71 -5.08 -6.21
CA ASN A 165 -2.66 -4.72 -4.79
C ASN A 165 -2.84 -3.22 -4.57
N ARG A 166 -2.27 -2.37 -5.43
CA ARG A 166 -2.49 -0.92 -5.35
C ARG A 166 -3.96 -0.56 -5.58
N PHE A 167 -4.61 -1.22 -6.54
CA PHE A 167 -6.04 -1.05 -6.76
C PHE A 167 -6.85 -1.50 -5.55
N HIS A 168 -6.48 -2.61 -4.91
CA HIS A 168 -7.09 -3.04 -3.65
C HIS A 168 -6.91 -1.99 -2.54
N ASP A 169 -5.70 -1.46 -2.34
CA ASP A 169 -5.44 -0.41 -1.36
C ASP A 169 -6.28 0.85 -1.62
N ASP A 170 -6.39 1.27 -2.88
CA ASP A 170 -7.19 2.43 -3.26
C ASP A 170 -8.69 2.21 -3.01
N PHE A 171 -9.17 0.99 -3.25
CA PHE A 171 -10.53 0.55 -2.93
C PHE A 171 -10.79 0.52 -1.44
N GLU A 172 -9.89 -0.06 -0.63
CA GLU A 172 -10.01 -0.11 0.84
C GLU A 172 -10.10 1.29 1.45
N ILE A 173 -9.29 2.24 0.95
CA ILE A 173 -9.37 3.63 1.38
C ILE A 173 -10.72 4.25 0.99
N ALA A 174 -11.23 3.97 -0.20
CA ALA A 174 -12.53 4.48 -0.61
C ALA A 174 -13.68 3.80 0.15
N GLN A 175 -13.49 2.55 0.58
CA GLN A 175 -14.45 1.80 1.38
C GLN A 175 -14.69 2.43 2.76
N THR A 176 -13.71 3.09 3.37
CA THR A 176 -13.89 3.74 4.69
C THR A 176 -14.74 4.99 4.63
N VAL A 177 -14.81 5.63 3.46
CA VAL A 177 -15.52 6.89 3.26
C VAL A 177 -16.81 6.71 2.44
N ARG A 178 -17.12 5.51 1.94
CA ARG A 178 -18.31 5.32 1.10
C ARG A 178 -19.60 5.54 1.90
N PRO A 179 -20.69 6.01 1.26
CA PRO A 179 -22.01 6.09 1.89
C PRO A 179 -22.50 4.74 2.42
N ASP A 180 -23.36 4.77 3.43
CA ASP A 180 -24.03 3.56 3.93
C ASP A 180 -24.85 2.88 2.82
N GLY A 181 -24.78 1.56 2.74
CA GLY A 181 -25.48 0.77 1.72
C GLY A 181 -24.82 0.81 0.32
N PHE A 182 -23.68 1.50 0.15
CA PHE A 182 -22.96 1.53 -1.12
C PHE A 182 -22.50 0.13 -1.52
N SER A 183 -22.99 -0.33 -2.67
CA SER A 183 -22.88 -1.70 -3.14
C SER A 183 -21.88 -1.86 -4.30
N HIS A 184 -21.65 -3.11 -4.72
CA HIS A 184 -20.87 -3.44 -5.93
C HIS A 184 -21.44 -2.77 -7.19
N GLU A 185 -22.76 -2.73 -7.34
CA GLU A 185 -23.40 -2.12 -8.51
C GLU A 185 -23.18 -0.62 -8.55
N ASP A 186 -23.10 0.04 -7.40
CA ASP A 186 -22.83 1.48 -7.32
C ASP A 186 -21.41 1.79 -7.80
N TRP A 187 -20.42 0.94 -7.49
CA TRP A 187 -19.06 1.04 -8.06
C TRP A 187 -19.08 0.98 -9.59
N LEU A 188 -19.81 0.03 -10.17
CA LEU A 188 -19.93 -0.11 -11.62
C LEU A 188 -20.70 1.06 -12.26
N ARG A 189 -21.69 1.61 -11.55
CA ARG A 189 -22.43 2.80 -11.99
C ARG A 189 -21.52 4.03 -12.03
N CYS A 190 -20.66 4.22 -11.02
CA CYS A 190 -19.67 5.31 -10.99
C CYS A 190 -18.63 5.18 -12.10
N ALA A 191 -18.18 3.95 -12.37
CA ALA A 191 -17.29 3.64 -13.49
C ALA A 191 -17.91 4.06 -14.83
N SER A 192 -19.24 3.95 -14.95
CA SER A 192 -20.01 4.34 -16.14
C SER A 192 -20.28 5.86 -16.22
N GLY A 193 -19.78 6.66 -15.28
CA GLY A 193 -19.89 8.12 -15.28
C GLY A 193 -21.06 8.68 -14.47
N ALA A 194 -21.75 7.85 -13.67
CA ALA A 194 -22.71 8.39 -12.72
C ALA A 194 -21.98 9.16 -11.61
N ALA A 195 -22.41 10.41 -11.39
CA ALA A 195 -21.91 11.22 -10.29
C ALA A 195 -22.44 10.68 -8.96
N LEU A 196 -21.58 10.67 -7.96
CA LEU A 196 -21.98 10.41 -6.58
C LEU A 196 -22.37 11.70 -5.89
N SER A 197 -23.58 11.73 -5.35
CA SER A 197 -24.01 12.73 -4.39
C SER A 197 -23.35 12.40 -3.04
N GLY A 198 -22.19 12.99 -2.77
CA GLY A 198 -21.51 12.86 -1.48
C GLY A 198 -21.60 14.15 -0.67
N ASP A 199 -21.65 14.02 0.66
CA ASP A 199 -21.72 15.17 1.59
C ASP A 199 -20.38 15.91 1.75
N SER A 200 -19.25 15.29 1.33
CA SER A 200 -17.90 15.85 1.47
C SER A 200 -17.06 15.72 0.21
N GLU A 201 -16.40 16.81 -0.20
CA GLU A 201 -15.52 16.86 -1.38
C GLU A 201 -14.37 15.85 -1.29
N LYS A 202 -13.78 15.64 -0.10
CA LYS A 202 -12.70 14.67 0.10
C LYS A 202 -13.15 13.24 -0.11
N GLN A 203 -14.37 12.92 0.31
CA GLN A 203 -14.98 11.60 0.11
C GLN A 203 -15.22 11.35 -1.38
N GLN A 204 -15.76 12.35 -2.09
CA GLN A 204 -15.98 12.25 -3.53
C GLN A 204 -14.67 12.02 -4.29
N LEU A 205 -13.58 12.71 -3.94
CA LEU A 205 -12.27 12.52 -4.58
C LEU A 205 -11.72 11.08 -4.43
N LEU A 206 -11.85 10.49 -3.24
CA LEU A 206 -11.38 9.13 -2.99
C LEU A 206 -12.18 8.08 -3.76
N ILE A 207 -13.51 8.26 -3.82
CA ILE A 207 -14.38 7.36 -4.58
C ILE A 207 -14.17 7.56 -6.10
N GLU A 208 -14.03 8.81 -6.55
CA GLU A 208 -13.76 9.13 -7.96
C GLU A 208 -12.42 8.54 -8.42
N ARG A 209 -11.41 8.46 -7.56
CA ARG A 209 -10.13 7.81 -7.90
C ARG A 209 -10.31 6.33 -8.30
N VAL A 210 -11.14 5.60 -7.54
CA VAL A 210 -11.46 4.20 -7.85
C VAL A 210 -12.38 4.13 -9.07
N ALA A 211 -13.39 4.99 -9.15
CA ALA A 211 -14.30 5.07 -10.29
C ALA A 211 -13.57 5.40 -11.62
N ALA A 212 -12.58 6.29 -11.60
CA ALA A 212 -11.76 6.63 -12.75
C ALA A 212 -10.90 5.45 -13.21
N THR A 213 -10.35 4.69 -12.26
CA THR A 213 -9.61 3.45 -12.56
C THR A 213 -10.52 2.42 -13.24
N LEU A 214 -11.75 2.24 -12.72
CA LEU A 214 -12.75 1.36 -13.32
C LEU A 214 -13.25 1.87 -14.68
N ARG A 215 -13.33 3.17 -14.87
CA ARG A 215 -13.71 3.79 -16.15
C ARG A 215 -12.68 3.50 -17.24
N ASP A 216 -11.38 3.60 -16.91
CA ASP A 216 -10.29 3.25 -17.82
C ASP A 216 -10.26 1.75 -18.17
N LEU A 217 -10.56 0.90 -17.18
CA LEU A 217 -10.70 -0.54 -17.39
C LEU A 217 -11.83 -0.89 -18.36
N GLY A 218 -12.93 -0.14 -18.30
CA GLY A 218 -14.16 -0.40 -19.05
C GLY A 218 -15.04 -1.45 -18.38
N PRO A 219 -16.33 -1.50 -18.73
CA PRO A 219 -17.36 -2.25 -17.98
C PRO A 219 -17.03 -3.75 -17.86
N GLU A 220 -16.48 -4.38 -18.90
CA GLU A 220 -16.20 -5.81 -18.89
C GLU A 220 -15.01 -6.20 -18.00
N LEU A 221 -14.01 -5.33 -17.85
CA LEU A 221 -12.82 -5.61 -17.05
C LEU A 221 -12.95 -5.09 -15.61
N SER A 222 -13.84 -4.13 -15.39
CA SER A 222 -14.10 -3.55 -14.07
C SER A 222 -14.70 -4.54 -13.10
N ASP A 223 -15.71 -5.30 -13.53
CA ASP A 223 -16.42 -6.24 -12.66
C ASP A 223 -15.49 -7.37 -12.17
N ILE A 224 -14.74 -8.01 -13.08
CA ILE A 224 -13.76 -9.04 -12.72
C ILE A 224 -12.61 -8.49 -11.85
N SER A 225 -12.20 -7.23 -12.06
CA SER A 225 -11.15 -6.61 -11.25
C SER A 225 -11.62 -6.39 -9.82
N LEU A 226 -12.84 -5.86 -9.63
CA LEU A 226 -13.44 -5.69 -8.31
C LEU A 226 -13.59 -7.03 -7.60
N ARG A 227 -14.15 -8.05 -8.26
CA ARG A 227 -14.35 -9.37 -7.65
C ARG A 227 -13.05 -10.00 -7.18
N CYS A 228 -12.06 -10.12 -8.07
CA CYS A 228 -10.83 -10.83 -7.74
C CYS A 228 -9.84 -10.02 -6.91
N CYS A 229 -9.77 -8.70 -7.10
CA CYS A 229 -8.80 -7.86 -6.39
C CYS A 229 -9.36 -7.28 -5.10
N CYS A 230 -10.66 -6.95 -5.05
CA CYS A 230 -11.27 -6.23 -3.92
C CYS A 230 -12.11 -7.16 -3.04
N TYR A 231 -13.03 -7.91 -3.62
CA TYR A 231 -13.89 -8.86 -2.88
C TYR A 231 -13.22 -10.21 -2.62
N LEU A 232 -12.04 -10.44 -3.21
CA LEU A 232 -11.24 -11.65 -3.07
C LEU A 232 -11.97 -12.93 -3.53
N ASP A 233 -12.91 -12.78 -4.46
CA ASP A 233 -13.62 -13.90 -5.08
C ASP A 233 -12.63 -14.77 -5.87
N GLY A 234 -12.75 -16.09 -5.71
CA GLY A 234 -12.05 -17.05 -6.55
C GLY A 234 -12.39 -16.86 -8.04
N ILE A 235 -11.50 -17.29 -8.92
CA ILE A 235 -11.69 -17.15 -10.37
C ILE A 235 -12.93 -17.89 -10.83
N GLU A 236 -13.17 -19.08 -10.29
CA GLU A 236 -14.30 -19.93 -10.63
C GLU A 236 -15.63 -19.30 -10.21
N LEU A 237 -15.68 -18.68 -9.03
CA LEU A 237 -16.86 -17.95 -8.54
C LEU A 237 -17.12 -16.71 -9.41
N SER A 238 -16.05 -16.02 -9.78
CA SER A 238 -16.13 -14.84 -10.65
C SER A 238 -16.63 -15.22 -12.04
N GLU A 239 -16.15 -16.32 -12.63
CA GLU A 239 -16.63 -16.84 -13.92
C GLU A 239 -18.13 -17.15 -13.88
N GLN A 240 -18.61 -17.80 -12.81
CA GLN A 240 -20.03 -18.11 -12.64
C GLN A 240 -20.88 -16.85 -12.50
N SER A 241 -20.43 -15.90 -11.69
CA SER A 241 -21.15 -14.63 -11.46
C SER A 241 -21.25 -13.78 -12.72
N LEU A 242 -20.26 -13.85 -13.60
CA LEU A 242 -20.19 -13.10 -14.86
C LEU A 242 -20.81 -13.85 -16.05
N GLY A 243 -21.28 -15.09 -15.86
CA GLY A 243 -21.82 -15.92 -16.94
C GLY A 243 -20.77 -16.34 -17.98
N TRP A 244 -19.49 -16.39 -17.61
CA TRP A 244 -18.41 -16.76 -18.51
C TRP A 244 -18.20 -18.28 -18.57
N SER A 245 -17.67 -18.75 -19.70
CA SER A 245 -17.24 -20.15 -19.82
C SER A 245 -16.07 -20.44 -18.88
N ALA A 246 -16.04 -21.63 -18.30
CA ALA A 246 -14.96 -22.06 -17.42
C ALA A 246 -13.57 -21.86 -18.05
N ARG A 247 -12.58 -21.48 -17.22
CA ARG A 247 -11.16 -21.27 -17.58
C ARG A 247 -10.86 -19.99 -18.38
N SER A 248 -11.83 -19.10 -18.55
CA SER A 248 -11.65 -17.79 -19.20
C SER A 248 -11.11 -16.74 -18.24
N GLY A 249 -11.53 -16.78 -16.97
CA GLY A 249 -11.34 -15.74 -15.98
C GLY A 249 -9.88 -15.42 -15.71
N LYS A 250 -8.99 -16.42 -15.66
CA LYS A 250 -7.55 -16.16 -15.47
C LYS A 250 -6.98 -15.24 -16.55
N VAL A 251 -7.36 -15.45 -17.81
CA VAL A 251 -6.80 -14.71 -18.96
C VAL A 251 -7.37 -13.30 -18.97
N VAL A 252 -8.68 -13.18 -18.73
CA VAL A 252 -9.36 -11.88 -18.66
C VAL A 252 -8.85 -11.06 -17.49
N LEU A 253 -8.69 -11.64 -16.29
CA LEU A 253 -8.10 -10.97 -15.14
C LEU A 253 -6.68 -10.48 -15.45
N ARG A 254 -5.86 -11.29 -16.14
CA ARG A 254 -4.51 -10.86 -16.54
C ARG A 254 -4.56 -9.64 -17.49
N ILE A 255 -5.51 -9.60 -18.43
CA ILE A 255 -5.72 -8.45 -19.31
C ILE A 255 -6.14 -7.22 -18.49
N ALA A 256 -7.05 -7.40 -17.53
CA ALA A 256 -7.46 -6.33 -16.63
C ALA A 256 -6.29 -5.76 -15.81
N LEU A 257 -5.44 -6.63 -15.23
CA LEU A 257 -4.23 -6.22 -14.50
C LEU A 257 -3.22 -5.50 -15.41
N GLN A 258 -3.08 -5.90 -16.67
CA GLN A 258 -2.21 -5.20 -17.63
C GLN A 258 -2.72 -3.78 -17.90
N ARG A 259 -4.04 -3.61 -17.97
CA ARG A 259 -4.67 -2.31 -18.16
C ARG A 259 -4.55 -1.44 -16.90
N LEU A 260 -4.80 -2.01 -15.72
CA LEU A 260 -4.54 -1.37 -14.42
C LEU A 260 -3.09 -0.89 -14.29
N LYS A 261 -2.12 -1.72 -14.67
CA LYS A 261 -0.71 -1.34 -14.67
C LYS A 261 -0.48 -0.10 -15.54
N ARG A 262 -0.98 -0.10 -16.78
CA ARG A 262 -0.84 1.05 -17.69
C ARG A 262 -1.51 2.30 -17.13
N TYR A 263 -2.69 2.17 -16.54
CA TYR A 263 -3.38 3.26 -15.88
C TYR A 263 -2.50 3.87 -14.79
N TYR A 264 -1.98 3.07 -13.85
CA TYR A 264 -1.13 3.57 -12.77
C TYR A 264 0.21 4.13 -13.25
N GLU A 265 0.81 3.56 -14.31
CA GLU A 265 2.02 4.11 -14.93
C GLU A 265 1.74 5.48 -15.55
N SER A 266 0.60 5.65 -16.24
CA SER A 266 0.20 6.92 -16.82
C SER A 266 -0.17 7.96 -15.75
N TYR A 267 -0.88 7.56 -14.70
CA TYR A 267 -1.31 8.43 -13.61
C TYR A 267 -0.13 8.91 -12.75
N ILE A 268 0.86 8.04 -12.47
CA ILE A 268 2.12 8.45 -11.82
C ILE A 268 2.95 9.35 -12.75
N GLY A 269 2.94 9.10 -14.06
CA GLY A 269 3.61 9.94 -15.04
C GLY A 269 3.06 11.37 -15.09
N VAL A 270 1.75 11.54 -14.84
CA VAL A 270 1.06 12.84 -14.86
C VAL A 270 1.26 13.62 -13.55
N GLU A 271 1.32 12.99 -12.37
CA GLU A 271 1.61 13.69 -11.10
C GLU A 271 3.06 14.19 -10.94
N ASN A 272 3.99 13.77 -11.81
CA ASN A 272 5.31 14.40 -11.92
C ASN A 272 5.27 15.72 -12.72
N GLY A 273 4.11 16.08 -13.28
CA GLY A 273 3.82 17.37 -13.89
C GLY A 273 2.94 18.22 -12.97
N ARG A 274 3.60 19.02 -12.11
CA ARG A 274 3.10 20.24 -11.46
C ARG A 274 1.57 20.40 -11.35
N ILE A 275 1.06 20.34 -10.13
CA ILE A 275 0.02 21.27 -9.70
C ILE A 275 0.33 21.64 -8.26
N GLY A 276 0.44 22.95 -8.03
CA GLY A 276 0.98 23.58 -6.84
C GLY A 276 -0.10 24.02 -5.86
#